data_AF-A0A383F0Y6-F1
#
_entry.id   AF-A0A383F0Y6-F1
#
_cell.length_a   1.000
_cell.length_b   1.000
_cell.length_c   1.000
_cell.angle_alpha   90.00
_cell.angle_beta   90.00
_cell.angle_gamma   90.00
#
_symmetry.space_group_name_H-M   'P 1'
#
loop_
_entity.id
_entity.type
_entity.pdbx_description
1 polymer ?
#
loop_
_entity_poly.entity_id
_entity_poly.type
_entity_poly.pdbx_seq_one_letter_code
_entity_poly.pdbx_strand_id
1 'polypeptide(L)'
;QMSADEAISATPTTDLSTKFLAAAGGGLGLGLVGVIYGFSTNDKSPMLGWLWGLSFWFSIGIGMLMLTLLFRVFNSEWTPVVRRQLEHCLGAFPYLAACFAPLLLIAWFGGDKAGILWEWINSENVIPGGHTVAEDVLHQKKSGYLNVFFFSVRAIGYFAIFCGLAHWMRKVSFTQDHDGDPKWTRLGHNIAAAGVPILALSLTFAAFDWFMSLEYHWFSTMFGVWFF
;
A
#
# COMPACT_ATOMS: atom_id res chain seq x y z
N GLN A 1 39.85 -6.93 36.53
CA GLN A 1 38.86 -7.83 35.89
C GLN A 1 37.62 -6.98 35.67
N MET A 2 37.39 -6.54 34.43
CA MET A 2 36.20 -5.77 34.08
C MET A 2 34.95 -6.62 34.31
N SER A 3 33.93 -6.04 34.95
CA SER A 3 32.64 -6.68 35.15
C SER A 3 31.96 -6.92 33.80
N ALA A 4 31.20 -8.01 33.67
CA ALA A 4 30.45 -8.34 32.45
C ALA A 4 29.50 -7.21 32.00
N ASP A 5 29.02 -6.39 32.94
CA ASP A 5 28.18 -5.22 32.65
C ASP A 5 28.93 -4.08 31.96
N GLU A 6 30.23 -3.92 32.23
CA GLU A 6 31.07 -2.88 31.63
C GLU A 6 31.39 -3.20 30.15
N ALA A 7 31.49 -4.48 29.80
CA ALA A 7 31.74 -4.94 28.43
C ALA A 7 30.54 -4.70 27.49
N ILE A 8 29.31 -4.71 28.01
CA ILE A 8 28.09 -4.44 27.23
C ILE A 8 27.98 -2.94 26.91
N SER A 9 28.44 -2.06 27.80
CA SER A 9 28.36 -0.61 27.63
C SER A 9 29.37 -0.02 26.62
N ALA A 10 30.39 -0.79 26.22
CA ALA A 10 31.57 -0.28 25.51
C ALA A 10 31.57 -0.54 23.99
N THR A 11 30.51 -1.11 23.41
CA THR A 11 30.38 -1.15 21.94
C THR A 11 29.66 0.12 21.48
N PRO A 12 30.30 0.99 20.67
CA PRO A 12 29.56 2.02 19.96
C PRO A 12 28.71 1.30 18.92
N THR A 13 27.50 0.91 19.31
CA THR A 13 26.48 0.40 18.43
C THR A 13 26.10 1.55 17.49
N THR A 14 26.84 1.70 16.40
CA THR A 14 26.22 2.25 15.19
C THR A 14 25.18 1.23 14.78
N ASP A 15 24.02 1.37 15.43
CA ASP A 15 22.99 0.37 15.53
C ASP A 15 22.57 -0.04 14.12
N LEU A 16 22.56 -1.34 13.87
CA LEU A 16 22.26 -1.89 12.56
C LEU A 16 20.88 -1.40 12.07
N SER A 17 19.97 -1.15 13.01
CA SER A 17 18.69 -0.45 12.80
C SER A 17 18.85 0.92 12.14
N THR A 18 19.74 1.78 12.66
CA THR A 18 20.02 3.11 12.12
C THR A 18 20.60 3.04 10.71
N LYS A 19 21.45 2.04 10.43
CA LYS A 19 22.02 1.82 9.08
C LYS A 19 20.95 1.38 8.09
N PHE A 20 20.06 0.46 8.47
CA PHE A 20 18.95 0.03 7.62
C PHE A 20 17.93 1.14 7.40
N LEU A 21 17.64 1.95 8.42
CA LEU A 21 16.74 3.09 8.30
C LEU A 21 17.33 4.18 7.40
N ALA A 22 18.63 4.45 7.51
CA ALA A 22 19.34 5.37 6.61
C ALA A 22 19.36 4.84 5.17
N ALA A 23 19.58 3.54 4.96
CA ALA A 23 19.53 2.92 3.64
C ALA A 23 18.12 2.97 3.03
N ALA A 24 17.08 2.69 3.82
CA ALA A 24 15.69 2.80 3.39
C ALA A 24 15.31 4.24 3.04
N GLY A 25 15.73 5.21 3.88
CA GLY A 25 15.55 6.63 3.62
C GLY A 25 16.27 7.09 2.35
N GLY A 26 17.50 6.61 2.12
CA GLY A 26 18.24 6.85 0.90
C GLY A 26 17.56 6.28 -0.34
N GLY A 27 17.06 5.04 -0.26
CA GLY A 27 16.30 4.41 -1.35
C GLY A 27 15.00 5.15 -1.69
N LEU A 28 14.24 5.54 -0.67
CA LEU A 28 13.03 6.37 -0.85
C LEU A 28 13.37 7.74 -1.45
N GLY A 29 14.43 8.39 -0.97
CA GLY A 29 14.90 9.67 -1.50
C GLY A 29 15.29 9.58 -2.97
N LEU A 30 16.04 8.56 -3.36
CA LEU A 30 16.41 8.32 -4.76
C LEU A 30 15.17 8.06 -5.64
N GLY A 31 14.21 7.26 -5.14
CA GLY A 31 12.97 7.02 -5.86
C GLY A 31 12.13 8.29 -6.05
N LEU A 32 12.04 9.15 -5.02
CA LEU A 32 11.35 10.45 -5.12
C LEU A 32 12.03 11.39 -6.12
N VAL A 33 13.37 11.44 -6.13
CA VAL A 33 14.14 12.19 -7.14
C VAL A 33 13.84 11.64 -8.55
N GLY A 34 13.74 10.32 -8.70
CA GLY A 34 13.33 9.67 -9.95
C GLY A 34 11.92 10.07 -10.40
N VAL A 35 10.96 10.14 -9.49
CA VAL A 35 9.58 10.58 -9.78
C VAL A 35 9.55 12.05 -10.22
N ILE A 36 10.29 12.94 -9.52
CA ILE A 36 10.40 14.36 -9.88
C ILE A 36 11.10 14.54 -11.24
N TYR A 37 12.13 13.73 -11.50
CA TYR A 37 12.82 13.71 -12.79
C TYR A 37 11.87 13.29 -13.91
N GLY A 38 11.12 12.19 -13.73
CA GLY A 38 10.12 11.71 -14.71
C GLY A 38 9.04 12.74 -15.01
N PHE A 39 8.55 13.45 -13.98
CA PHE A 39 7.62 14.57 -14.16
C PHE A 39 8.23 15.73 -14.99
N SER A 40 9.52 16.01 -14.78
CA SER A 40 10.22 17.10 -15.49
C SER A 40 10.46 16.75 -16.96
N THR A 41 10.87 15.51 -17.24
CA THR A 41 11.21 15.02 -18.58
C THR A 41 10.03 14.45 -19.37
N ASN A 42 8.83 14.39 -18.78
CA ASN A 42 7.64 13.76 -19.36
C ASN A 42 7.83 12.26 -19.67
N ASP A 43 8.69 11.59 -18.90
CA ASP A 43 8.94 10.15 -19.03
C ASP A 43 8.11 9.38 -17.99
N LYS A 44 7.32 8.41 -18.46
CA LYS A 44 6.51 7.53 -17.61
C LYS A 44 7.32 6.48 -16.86
N SER A 45 8.52 6.15 -17.33
CA SER A 45 9.30 5.01 -16.85
C SER A 45 9.69 5.11 -15.36
N PRO A 46 10.19 6.26 -14.85
CA PRO A 46 10.51 6.42 -13.43
C PRO A 46 9.28 6.35 -12.52
N MET A 47 8.14 6.89 -12.97
CA MET A 47 6.89 6.87 -12.21
C MET A 47 6.29 5.47 -12.14
N LEU A 48 6.35 4.71 -13.25
CA LEU A 48 5.99 3.30 -13.27
C LEU A 48 6.90 2.51 -12.31
N GLY A 49 8.22 2.71 -12.36
CA GLY A 49 9.15 2.06 -11.45
C GLY A 49 8.81 2.28 -9.97
N TRP A 50 8.41 3.51 -9.61
CA TRP A 50 7.91 3.84 -8.27
C TRP A 50 6.63 3.06 -7.91
N LEU A 51 5.64 3.05 -8.82
CA LEU A 51 4.39 2.30 -8.62
C LEU A 51 4.63 0.79 -8.50
N TRP A 52 5.53 0.22 -9.29
CA TRP A 52 5.94 -1.19 -9.21
C TRP A 52 6.61 -1.52 -7.88
N GLY A 53 7.53 -0.67 -7.43
CA GLY A 53 8.18 -0.82 -6.12
C GLY A 53 7.16 -0.75 -4.98
N LEU A 54 6.24 0.20 -5.05
CA LEU A 54 5.13 0.31 -4.09
C LEU A 54 4.26 -0.96 -4.12
N SER A 55 3.88 -1.43 -5.31
CA SER A 55 3.06 -2.63 -5.51
C SER A 55 3.69 -3.86 -4.86
N PHE A 56 5.00 -4.03 -5.00
CA PHE A 56 5.72 -5.16 -4.44
C PHE A 56 5.66 -5.17 -2.91
N TRP A 57 5.94 -4.05 -2.26
CA TRP A 57 5.87 -3.97 -0.80
C TRP A 57 4.43 -3.99 -0.28
N PHE A 58 3.50 -3.44 -1.07
CA PHE A 58 2.08 -3.45 -0.77
C PHE A 58 1.49 -4.87 -0.81
N SER A 59 1.81 -5.69 -1.82
CA SER A 59 1.32 -7.07 -1.90
C SER A 59 1.83 -7.92 -0.73
N ILE A 60 3.11 -7.76 -0.36
CA ILE A 60 3.69 -8.40 0.84
C ILE A 60 2.93 -7.97 2.10
N GLY A 61 2.70 -6.66 2.28
CA GLY A 61 1.97 -6.13 3.43
C GLY A 61 0.53 -6.65 3.53
N ILE A 62 -0.18 -6.70 2.39
CA ILE A 62 -1.55 -7.25 2.31
C ILE A 62 -1.56 -8.74 2.61
N GLY A 63 -0.62 -9.52 2.08
CA GLY A 63 -0.51 -10.95 2.38
C GLY A 63 -0.30 -11.20 3.88
N MET A 64 0.55 -10.42 4.53
CA MET A 64 0.77 -10.52 5.98
C MET A 64 -0.46 -10.10 6.79
N LEU A 65 -1.18 -9.06 6.36
CA LEU A 65 -2.44 -8.64 6.98
C LEU A 65 -3.50 -9.73 6.85
N MET A 66 -3.67 -10.29 5.66
CA MET A 66 -4.63 -11.37 5.42
C MET A 66 -4.31 -12.60 6.25
N LEU A 67 -3.05 -13.05 6.30
CA LEU A 67 -2.65 -14.17 7.16
C LEU A 67 -2.96 -13.89 8.64
N THR A 68 -2.70 -12.68 9.12
CA THR A 68 -3.00 -12.29 10.51
C THR A 68 -4.51 -12.36 10.81
N LEU A 69 -5.35 -11.93 9.87
CA LEU A 69 -6.80 -12.02 10.01
C LEU A 69 -7.25 -13.50 9.99
N LEU A 70 -6.79 -14.29 9.00
CA LEU A 70 -7.15 -15.70 8.87
C LEU A 70 -6.76 -16.51 10.12
N PHE A 71 -5.57 -16.30 10.66
CA PHE A 71 -5.14 -17.00 11.87
C PHE A 71 -6.00 -16.70 13.09
N ARG A 72 -6.56 -15.48 13.18
CA ARG A 72 -7.51 -15.11 14.25
C ARG A 72 -8.91 -15.67 14.01
N VAL A 73 -9.35 -15.78 12.76
CA VAL A 73 -10.64 -16.41 12.41
C VAL A 73 -10.59 -17.91 12.71
N PHE A 74 -9.53 -18.60 12.32
CA PHE A 74 -9.42 -20.05 12.48
C PHE A 74 -8.89 -20.50 13.85
N ASN A 75 -8.55 -19.57 14.76
CA ASN A 75 -7.94 -19.88 16.06
C ASN A 75 -6.75 -20.85 15.93
N SER A 76 -5.82 -20.56 15.02
CA SER A 76 -4.69 -21.45 14.75
C SER A 76 -3.68 -21.49 15.91
N GLU A 77 -3.33 -22.71 16.34
CA GLU A 77 -2.45 -22.96 17.49
C GLU A 77 -0.95 -22.79 17.19
N TRP A 78 -0.52 -22.94 15.93
CA TRP A 78 0.89 -22.75 15.53
C TRP A 78 1.23 -21.28 15.23
N THR A 79 0.20 -20.45 15.08
CA THR A 79 0.31 -19.01 14.81
C THR A 79 1.20 -18.23 15.79
N PRO A 80 1.25 -18.52 17.11
CA PRO A 80 2.04 -17.72 18.05
C PRO A 80 3.52 -17.55 17.66
N VAL A 81 4.09 -18.51 16.93
CA VAL A 81 5.49 -18.45 16.46
C VAL A 81 5.70 -17.36 15.40
N VAL A 82 4.73 -17.16 14.50
CA VAL A 82 4.86 -16.23 13.36
C VAL A 82 4.12 -14.91 13.57
N ARG A 83 3.15 -14.87 14.49
CA ARG A 83 2.23 -13.73 14.70
C ARG A 83 2.97 -12.42 14.91
N ARG A 84 3.99 -12.42 15.78
CA ARG A 84 4.69 -11.18 16.15
C ARG A 84 5.43 -10.59 14.94
N GLN A 85 6.06 -11.43 14.12
CA GLN A 85 6.74 -10.98 12.90
C GLN A 85 5.76 -10.37 11.90
N LEU A 86 4.61 -11.00 11.69
CA LEU A 86 3.55 -10.47 10.82
C LEU A 86 3.02 -9.13 11.35
N GLU A 87 2.70 -9.05 12.64
CA GLU A 87 2.17 -7.84 13.28
C GLU A 87 3.17 -6.67 13.27
N HIS A 88 4.49 -6.93 13.31
CA HIS A 88 5.50 -5.90 13.11
C HIS A 88 5.46 -5.33 11.69
N CYS A 89 5.37 -6.19 10.67
CA CYS A 89 5.27 -5.76 9.28
C CYS A 89 3.98 -4.98 8.97
N LEU A 90 2.89 -5.19 9.71
CA LEU A 90 1.68 -4.36 9.62
C LEU A 90 1.93 -2.88 9.97
N GLY A 91 3.04 -2.56 10.64
CA GLY A 91 3.49 -1.18 10.83
C GLY A 91 3.87 -0.45 9.54
N ALA A 92 4.03 -1.15 8.42
CA ALA A 92 4.42 -0.55 7.14
C ALA A 92 3.28 0.20 6.43
N PHE A 93 2.00 -0.12 6.69
CA PHE A 93 0.86 0.44 5.94
C PHE A 93 0.80 1.99 5.91
N PRO A 94 1.03 2.73 7.01
CA PRO A 94 1.07 4.19 6.96
C PRO A 94 2.18 4.74 6.05
N TYR A 95 3.33 4.06 6.00
CA TYR A 95 4.45 4.44 5.13
C TYR A 95 4.15 4.13 3.66
N LEU A 96 3.47 3.02 3.37
CA LEU A 96 3.00 2.71 2.02
C LEU A 96 1.99 3.75 1.53
N ALA A 97 1.07 4.19 2.40
CA ALA A 97 0.15 5.29 2.09
C ALA A 97 0.90 6.60 1.79
N ALA A 98 1.92 6.92 2.59
CA ALA A 98 2.78 8.08 2.35
C ALA A 98 3.55 7.98 1.03
N CYS A 99 3.99 6.78 0.64
CA CYS A 99 4.67 6.55 -0.64
C CYS A 99 3.72 6.63 -1.85
N PHE A 100 2.41 6.43 -1.65
CA PHE A 100 1.42 6.65 -2.71
C PHE A 100 1.07 8.14 -2.90
N ALA A 101 1.27 8.98 -1.88
CA ALA A 101 0.90 10.39 -1.91
C ALA A 101 1.55 11.20 -3.06
N PRO A 102 2.84 11.04 -3.41
CA PRO A 102 3.43 11.72 -4.56
C PRO A 102 2.69 11.47 -5.89
N LEU A 103 2.18 10.25 -6.10
CA LEU A 103 1.43 9.92 -7.32
C LEU A 103 0.07 10.63 -7.35
N LEU A 104 -0.62 10.71 -6.22
CA LEU A 104 -1.85 11.50 -6.10
C LEU A 104 -1.58 13.00 -6.28
N LEU A 105 -0.50 13.52 -5.71
CA LEU A 105 -0.14 14.93 -5.89
C LEU A 105 0.11 15.26 -7.36
N ILE A 106 0.77 14.37 -8.11
CA ILE A 106 0.97 14.55 -9.56
C ILE A 106 -0.36 14.48 -10.32
N ALA A 107 -1.27 13.59 -9.93
CA ALA A 107 -2.60 13.52 -10.55
C ALA A 107 -3.42 14.81 -10.38
N TRP A 108 -3.25 15.55 -9.29
CA TRP A 108 -3.98 16.81 -9.04
C TRP A 108 -3.24 18.07 -9.51
N PHE A 109 -1.93 18.15 -9.27
CA PHE A 109 -1.12 19.34 -9.54
C PHE A 109 -0.31 19.24 -10.83
N GLY A 110 -0.38 18.10 -11.54
CA GLY A 110 0.38 17.87 -12.76
C GLY A 110 -0.07 18.66 -13.98
N GLY A 111 -1.25 19.31 -13.94
CA GLY A 111 -1.81 20.05 -15.09
C GLY A 111 -1.84 19.17 -16.34
N ASP A 112 -1.30 19.68 -17.45
CA ASP A 112 -1.21 18.96 -18.74
C ASP A 112 -0.39 17.66 -18.67
N LYS A 113 0.45 17.50 -17.63
CA LYS A 113 1.27 16.31 -17.37
C LYS A 113 0.65 15.32 -16.38
N ALA A 114 -0.57 15.60 -15.88
CA ALA A 114 -1.23 14.73 -14.89
C ALA A 114 -1.51 13.31 -15.42
N GLY A 115 -1.59 13.16 -16.76
CA GLY A 115 -1.83 11.88 -17.44
C GLY A 115 -0.59 11.08 -17.85
N ILE A 116 0.61 11.39 -17.34
CA ILE A 116 1.84 10.63 -17.69
C ILE A 116 1.75 9.16 -17.25
N LEU A 117 1.21 8.91 -16.05
CA LEU A 117 1.13 7.57 -15.47
C LEU A 117 -0.19 6.89 -15.81
N TRP A 118 -1.31 7.57 -15.57
CA TRP A 118 -2.64 7.11 -15.92
C TRP A 118 -3.15 7.94 -17.08
N GLU A 119 -3.19 7.33 -18.26
CA GLU A 119 -3.50 8.04 -19.51
C GLU A 119 -4.88 8.72 -19.46
N TRP A 120 -5.84 8.11 -18.75
CA TRP A 120 -7.21 8.62 -18.60
C TRP A 120 -7.34 9.91 -17.78
N ILE A 121 -6.31 10.33 -17.04
CA ILE A 121 -6.36 11.54 -16.20
C ILE A 121 -6.32 12.81 -17.06
N ASN A 122 -5.53 12.80 -18.15
CA ASN A 122 -5.52 13.91 -19.09
C ASN A 122 -6.40 13.57 -20.30
N SER A 123 -7.48 14.31 -20.46
CA SER A 123 -8.44 14.14 -21.56
C SER A 123 -7.84 14.44 -22.95
N GLU A 124 -6.75 15.20 -23.03
CA GLU A 124 -6.05 15.56 -24.27
C GLU A 124 -5.03 14.51 -24.74
N ASN A 125 -4.75 13.50 -23.92
CA ASN A 125 -3.82 12.43 -24.29
C ASN A 125 -4.31 11.68 -25.55
N VAL A 126 -3.40 11.48 -26.50
CA VAL A 126 -3.67 10.74 -27.74
C VAL A 126 -3.42 9.26 -27.49
N ILE A 127 -4.46 8.45 -27.67
CA ILE A 127 -4.43 6.99 -27.51
C ILE A 127 -3.85 6.36 -28.78
N PRO A 128 -3.34 5.12 -28.75
CA PRO A 128 -2.94 4.34 -29.94
C PRO A 128 -3.97 4.17 -31.09
N GLY A 129 -5.12 4.84 -31.05
CA GLY A 129 -6.12 4.93 -32.12
C GLY A 129 -6.27 6.31 -32.77
N GLY A 130 -5.38 7.27 -32.45
CA GLY A 130 -5.34 8.60 -33.08
C GLY A 130 -6.40 9.60 -32.61
N HIS A 131 -7.27 9.21 -31.67
CA HIS A 131 -8.25 10.06 -31.02
C HIS A 131 -7.84 10.35 -29.57
N THR A 132 -8.43 11.37 -28.97
CA THR A 132 -8.15 11.79 -27.59
C THR A 132 -8.96 10.97 -26.59
N VAL A 133 -8.51 10.92 -25.34
CA VAL A 133 -9.25 10.30 -24.21
C VAL A 133 -10.65 10.88 -24.05
N ALA A 134 -10.84 12.18 -24.32
CA ALA A 134 -12.15 12.82 -24.27
C ALA A 134 -13.17 12.21 -25.25
N GLU A 135 -12.69 11.82 -26.43
CA GLU A 135 -13.52 11.32 -27.53
C GLU A 135 -13.76 9.81 -27.45
N ASP A 136 -12.98 9.08 -26.64
CA ASP A 136 -13.14 7.65 -26.50
C ASP A 136 -14.44 7.26 -25.75
N VAL A 137 -15.19 6.38 -26.39
CA VAL A 137 -16.46 5.83 -25.89
C VAL A 137 -16.24 5.00 -24.63
N LEU A 138 -15.12 4.29 -24.49
CA LEU A 138 -14.86 3.49 -23.28
C LEU A 138 -14.60 4.40 -22.08
N HIS A 139 -13.80 5.46 -22.25
CA HIS A 139 -13.59 6.46 -21.21
C HIS A 139 -14.90 7.14 -20.81
N GLN A 140 -15.73 7.58 -21.77
CA GLN A 140 -17.01 8.23 -21.47
C GLN A 140 -17.95 7.34 -20.65
N LYS A 141 -18.03 6.05 -20.96
CA LYS A 141 -18.84 5.09 -20.18
C LYS A 141 -18.28 4.81 -18.78
N LYS A 142 -16.97 4.96 -18.59
CA LYS A 142 -16.27 4.73 -17.31
C LYS A 142 -16.01 6.01 -16.53
N SER A 143 -16.33 7.18 -17.06
CA SER A 143 -16.05 8.50 -16.48
C SER A 143 -16.58 8.68 -15.06
N GLY A 144 -17.71 8.02 -14.73
CA GLY A 144 -18.24 8.01 -13.37
C GLY A 144 -17.30 7.32 -12.36
N TYR A 145 -16.53 6.33 -12.78
CA TYR A 145 -15.55 5.60 -11.96
C TYR A 145 -14.13 6.17 -12.10
N LEU A 146 -13.71 6.45 -13.35
CA LEU A 146 -12.41 7.00 -13.73
C LEU A 146 -12.47 8.53 -13.76
N ASN A 147 -12.57 9.12 -12.58
CA ASN A 147 -12.44 10.55 -12.34
C ASN A 147 -11.42 10.76 -11.22
N VAL A 148 -10.53 11.73 -11.38
CA VAL A 148 -9.49 12.10 -10.40
C VAL A 148 -10.05 12.29 -8.99
N PHE A 149 -11.20 12.96 -8.84
CA PHE A 149 -11.81 13.16 -7.53
C PHE A 149 -12.22 11.82 -6.89
N PHE A 150 -12.99 11.01 -7.60
CA PHE A 150 -13.51 9.76 -7.07
C PHE A 150 -12.39 8.73 -6.86
N PHE A 151 -11.40 8.68 -7.76
CA PHE A 151 -10.18 7.89 -7.62
C PHE A 151 -9.41 8.24 -6.35
N SER A 152 -9.25 9.53 -6.05
CA SER A 152 -8.53 9.99 -4.86
C SER A 152 -9.26 9.63 -3.56
N VAL A 153 -10.57 9.84 -3.52
CA VAL A 153 -11.41 9.44 -2.37
C VAL A 153 -11.31 7.95 -2.12
N ARG A 154 -11.39 7.13 -3.18
CA ARG A 154 -11.24 5.68 -3.10
C ARG A 154 -9.86 5.25 -2.62
N ALA A 155 -8.79 5.81 -3.20
CA ALA A 155 -7.43 5.52 -2.79
C ALA A 155 -7.20 5.81 -1.29
N ILE A 156 -7.66 6.96 -0.81
CA ILE A 156 -7.62 7.32 0.62
C ILE A 156 -8.46 6.34 1.45
N GLY A 157 -9.66 5.98 0.97
CA GLY A 157 -10.54 5.00 1.61
C GLY A 157 -9.89 3.63 1.76
N TYR A 158 -9.22 3.11 0.73
CA TYR A 158 -8.52 1.82 0.79
C TYR A 158 -7.39 1.85 1.81
N PHE A 159 -6.53 2.87 1.78
CA PHE A 159 -5.47 3.00 2.77
C PHE A 159 -6.02 3.20 4.18
N ALA A 160 -7.12 3.91 4.37
CA ALA A 160 -7.78 4.03 5.67
C ALA A 160 -8.26 2.68 6.20
N ILE A 161 -8.83 1.83 5.33
CA ILE A 161 -9.23 0.46 5.67
C ILE A 161 -8.00 -0.39 6.04
N PHE A 162 -6.95 -0.40 5.21
CA PHE A 162 -5.77 -1.22 5.47
C PHE A 162 -5.02 -0.79 6.73
N CYS A 163 -4.81 0.52 6.91
CA CYS A 163 -4.22 1.09 8.12
C CYS A 163 -5.11 0.83 9.35
N GLY A 164 -6.43 0.93 9.22
CA GLY A 164 -7.38 0.66 10.30
C GLY A 164 -7.32 -0.79 10.76
N LEU A 165 -7.40 -1.74 9.83
CA LEU A 165 -7.29 -3.17 10.12
C LEU A 165 -5.92 -3.50 10.73
N ALA A 166 -4.83 -3.01 10.14
CA ALA A 166 -3.48 -3.18 10.66
C ALA A 166 -3.32 -2.63 12.09
N HIS A 167 -3.84 -1.43 12.34
CA HIS A 167 -3.82 -0.79 13.66
C HIS A 167 -4.57 -1.62 14.69
N TRP A 168 -5.81 -2.04 14.39
CA TRP A 168 -6.62 -2.80 15.32
C TRP A 168 -6.03 -4.19 15.61
N MET A 169 -5.50 -4.87 14.60
CA MET A 169 -4.86 -6.19 14.80
C MET A 169 -3.66 -6.09 15.73
N ARG A 170 -2.82 -5.06 15.56
CA ARG A 170 -1.68 -4.79 16.45
C ARG A 170 -2.13 -4.38 17.85
N LYS A 171 -3.09 -3.44 17.94
CA LYS A 171 -3.59 -2.91 19.20
C LYS A 171 -4.13 -4.02 20.09
N VAL A 172 -5.03 -4.84 19.56
CA VAL A 172 -5.65 -5.96 20.29
C VAL A 172 -4.58 -6.97 20.77
N SER A 173 -3.58 -7.25 19.93
CA SER A 173 -2.48 -8.15 20.29
C SER A 173 -1.66 -7.63 21.46
N PHE A 174 -1.15 -6.39 21.36
CA PHE A 174 -0.30 -5.81 22.39
C PHE A 174 -1.04 -5.54 23.69
N THR A 175 -2.33 -5.16 23.64
CA THR A 175 -3.13 -4.97 24.86
C THR A 175 -3.36 -6.30 25.57
N GLN A 176 -3.62 -7.38 24.82
CA GLN A 176 -3.81 -8.70 25.38
C GLN A 176 -2.54 -9.23 26.07
N ASP A 177 -1.36 -8.94 25.52
CA ASP A 177 -0.09 -9.31 26.15
C ASP A 177 0.15 -8.56 27.48
N HIS A 178 -0.42 -7.36 27.63
CA HIS A 178 -0.24 -6.52 28.82
C HIS A 178 -1.22 -6.88 29.96
N ASP A 179 -2.51 -7.04 29.65
CA ASP A 179 -3.55 -7.27 30.67
C ASP A 179 -4.05 -8.72 30.77
N GLY A 180 -3.76 -9.57 29.78
CA GLY A 180 -4.18 -10.97 29.72
C GLY A 180 -5.69 -11.17 29.55
N ASP A 181 -6.47 -10.11 29.25
CA ASP A 181 -7.93 -10.19 29.26
C ASP A 181 -8.48 -10.93 28.03
N PRO A 182 -9.29 -11.99 28.20
CA PRO A 182 -9.91 -12.74 27.10
C PRO A 182 -10.82 -11.91 26.18
N LYS A 183 -11.29 -10.72 26.61
CA LYS A 183 -12.09 -9.82 25.78
C LYS A 183 -11.38 -9.44 24.48
N TRP A 184 -10.05 -9.31 24.52
CA TRP A 184 -9.24 -8.93 23.36
C TRP A 184 -9.21 -10.04 22.32
N THR A 185 -9.19 -11.30 22.74
CA THR A 185 -9.28 -12.44 21.81
C THR A 185 -10.61 -12.43 21.06
N ARG A 186 -11.73 -12.20 21.77
CA ARG A 186 -13.07 -12.11 21.15
C ARG A 186 -13.18 -10.92 20.21
N LEU A 187 -12.69 -9.75 20.62
CA LEU A 187 -12.69 -8.55 19.78
C LEU A 187 -11.84 -8.76 18.52
N GLY A 188 -10.63 -9.32 18.67
CA GLY A 188 -9.73 -9.62 17.57
C GLY A 188 -10.33 -10.60 16.56
N HIS A 189 -11.02 -11.63 17.05
CA HIS A 189 -11.76 -12.56 16.19
C HIS A 189 -12.88 -11.86 15.40
N ASN A 190 -13.70 -11.04 16.07
CA ASN A 190 -14.81 -10.34 15.42
C ASN A 190 -14.32 -9.34 14.35
N ILE A 191 -13.27 -8.58 14.66
CA ILE A 191 -12.65 -7.66 13.69
C ILE A 191 -12.05 -8.46 12.54
N ALA A 192 -11.42 -9.61 12.81
CA ALA A 192 -10.86 -10.44 11.76
C ALA A 192 -11.94 -11.04 10.84
N ALA A 193 -13.04 -11.53 11.40
CA ALA A 193 -14.16 -12.10 10.65
C ALA A 193 -14.79 -11.07 9.68
N ALA A 194 -14.99 -9.82 10.14
CA ALA A 194 -15.44 -8.73 9.26
C ALA A 194 -14.31 -8.22 8.33
N GLY A 195 -13.07 -8.26 8.81
CA GLY A 195 -11.90 -7.74 8.12
C GLY A 195 -11.51 -8.51 6.87
N VAL A 196 -11.70 -9.84 6.84
CA VAL A 196 -11.40 -10.69 5.67
C VAL A 196 -12.16 -10.23 4.41
N PRO A 197 -13.51 -10.15 4.39
CA PRO A 197 -14.23 -9.70 3.20
C PRO A 197 -13.97 -8.22 2.89
N ILE A 198 -13.83 -7.37 3.91
CA ILE A 198 -13.52 -5.95 3.72
C ILE A 198 -12.15 -5.78 3.03
N LEU A 199 -11.14 -6.53 3.49
CA LEU A 199 -9.79 -6.51 2.92
C LEU A 199 -9.80 -6.99 1.47
N ALA A 200 -10.46 -8.13 1.19
CA ALA A 200 -10.52 -8.72 -0.15
C ALA A 200 -11.21 -7.79 -1.16
N LEU A 201 -12.35 -7.19 -0.79
CA LEU A 201 -13.05 -6.24 -1.64
C LEU A 201 -12.24 -4.96 -1.85
N SER A 202 -11.69 -4.39 -0.78
CA SER A 202 -10.89 -3.16 -0.87
C SER A 202 -9.64 -3.37 -1.72
N LEU A 203 -8.98 -4.52 -1.59
CA LEU A 203 -7.83 -4.88 -2.42
C LEU A 203 -8.21 -5.01 -3.89
N THR A 204 -9.34 -5.66 -4.18
CA THR A 204 -9.82 -5.85 -5.56
C THR A 204 -10.03 -4.49 -6.24
N PHE A 205 -10.72 -3.57 -5.56
CA PHE A 205 -10.94 -2.22 -6.11
C PHE A 205 -9.64 -1.40 -6.16
N ALA A 206 -8.73 -1.54 -5.20
CA ALA A 206 -7.41 -0.92 -5.25
C ALA A 206 -6.58 -1.43 -6.45
N ALA A 207 -6.63 -2.73 -6.75
CA ALA A 207 -5.94 -3.30 -7.90
C ALA A 207 -6.53 -2.79 -9.23
N PHE A 208 -7.85 -2.64 -9.29
CA PHE A 208 -8.53 -2.03 -10.44
C PHE A 208 -8.13 -0.57 -10.64
N ASP A 209 -8.06 0.19 -9.55
CA ASP A 209 -7.69 1.60 -9.59
C ASP A 209 -6.22 1.81 -9.93
N TRP A 210 -5.30 1.10 -9.28
CA TRP A 210 -3.88 1.46 -9.36
C TRP A 210 -3.15 0.82 -10.54
N PHE A 211 -3.51 -0.42 -10.90
CA PHE A 211 -2.77 -1.19 -11.92
C PHE A 211 -3.57 -1.39 -13.18
N MET A 212 -4.81 -1.86 -13.06
CA MET A 212 -5.65 -2.13 -14.22
C MET A 212 -6.02 -0.84 -14.96
N SER A 213 -6.25 0.26 -14.24
CA SER A 213 -6.58 1.55 -14.86
C SER A 213 -5.40 2.21 -15.60
N LEU A 214 -4.16 1.69 -15.48
CA LEU A 214 -3.05 2.13 -16.33
C LEU A 214 -3.39 1.93 -17.82
N GLU A 215 -4.13 0.87 -18.13
CA GLU A 215 -4.71 0.61 -19.44
C GLU A 215 -6.22 0.45 -19.32
N TYR A 216 -6.94 1.56 -19.35
CA TYR A 216 -8.39 1.56 -19.09
C TYR A 216 -9.21 0.92 -20.23
N HIS A 217 -8.63 0.61 -21.40
CA HIS A 217 -9.31 -0.19 -22.43
C HIS A 217 -9.42 -1.66 -22.03
N TRP A 218 -8.47 -2.15 -21.25
CA TRP A 218 -8.42 -3.54 -20.84
C TRP A 218 -9.32 -3.81 -19.62
N PHE A 219 -9.95 -4.98 -19.58
CA PHE A 219 -10.71 -5.40 -18.42
C PHE A 219 -10.59 -6.89 -18.07
N SER A 220 -10.55 -7.21 -16.77
CA SER A 220 -10.48 -8.57 -16.23
C SER A 220 -11.03 -8.60 -14.81
N THR A 221 -12.09 -9.39 -14.59
CA THR A 221 -12.69 -9.57 -13.27
C THR A 221 -11.79 -10.34 -12.31
N MET A 222 -10.94 -11.23 -12.85
CA MET A 222 -10.02 -12.06 -12.05
C MET A 222 -8.75 -11.30 -11.64
N PHE A 223 -8.52 -10.09 -12.17
CA PHE A 223 -7.28 -9.34 -11.91
C PHE A 223 -7.07 -9.02 -10.42
N GLY A 224 -8.13 -8.66 -9.69
CA GLY A 224 -8.04 -8.42 -8.25
C GLY A 224 -7.64 -9.67 -7.46
N VAL A 225 -8.13 -10.85 -7.87
CA VAL A 225 -7.77 -12.15 -7.27
C VAL A 225 -6.35 -12.57 -7.66
N TRP A 226 -5.91 -12.23 -8.86
CA TRP A 226 -4.52 -12.46 -9.27
C TRP A 226 -3.53 -11.60 -8.48
N PHE A 227 -3.95 -10.40 -8.07
CA PHE A 227 -3.14 -9.51 -7.23
C PHE A 227 -3.14 -9.91 -5.75
N PHE A 228 -4.22 -10.56 -5.30
CA PHE A 228 -4.42 -11.05 -3.94
C PHE A 228 -3.46 -12.18 -3.57
#